data_AF-A0A2S6SEP1-F1
#
_entry.id   AF-A0A2S6SEP1-F1
#
_cell.length_a   1.000
_cell.length_b   1.000
_cell.length_c   1.000
_cell.angle_alpha   90.00
_cell.angle_beta   90.00
_cell.angle_gamma   90.00
#
_symmetry.space_group_name_H-M   'P 1'
#
loop_
_entity.id
_entity.type
_entity.pdbx_description
1 polymer ?
#
loop_
_entity_poly.entity_id
_entity_poly.type
_entity_poly.pdbx_seq_one_letter_code
_entity_poly.pdbx_strand_id
1 'polypeptide(L)'
;MIEEKIKKFRKIIIYRSTHTGTKESDLLFNKIIVENIEKLDFNELKELQSLFDHFSDSEIFSMIINNKYIESRIEKIFKKLNS
;
A
#
# COMPACT_ATOMS: atom_id res chain seq x y z
N MET A 1 -22.31 5.63 3.65
CA MET A 1 -21.67 6.05 2.37
C MET A 1 -20.14 6.05 2.41
N ILE A 2 -19.49 6.54 3.47
CA ILE A 2 -18.01 6.54 3.60
C ILE A 2 -17.46 5.13 3.91
N GLU A 3 -18.10 4.39 4.80
CA GLU A 3 -17.66 3.03 5.16
C GLU A 3 -17.61 2.07 3.96
N GLU A 4 -18.62 2.11 3.09
CA GLU A 4 -18.63 1.30 1.86
C GLU A 4 -17.51 1.71 0.90
N LYS A 5 -17.14 3.00 0.86
CA LYS A 5 -15.96 3.43 0.11
C LYS A 5 -14.70 2.84 0.74
N ILE A 6 -14.50 2.96 2.05
CA ILE A 6 -13.34 2.39 2.76
C ILE A 6 -13.18 0.90 2.44
N LYS A 7 -14.26 0.11 2.55
CA LYS A 7 -14.24 -1.32 2.21
C LYS A 7 -13.83 -1.56 0.75
N LYS A 8 -14.32 -0.74 -0.19
CA LYS A 8 -13.95 -0.84 -1.60
C LYS A 8 -12.46 -0.54 -1.82
N PHE A 9 -11.93 0.53 -1.22
CA PHE A 9 -10.51 0.88 -1.30
C PHE A 9 -9.63 -0.27 -0.78
N ARG A 10 -9.97 -0.81 0.40
CA ARG A 10 -9.23 -1.94 0.99
C ARG A 10 -9.22 -3.15 0.08
N LYS A 11 -10.37 -3.55 -0.48
CA LYS A 11 -10.45 -4.68 -1.41
C LYS A 11 -9.56 -4.50 -2.64
N ILE A 12 -9.53 -3.30 -3.22
CA ILE A 12 -8.69 -3.00 -4.38
C ILE A 12 -7.21 -3.11 -4.00
N ILE A 13 -6.81 -2.48 -2.89
CA ILE A 13 -5.41 -2.48 -2.44
C ILE A 13 -4.94 -3.90 -2.09
N ILE A 14 -5.76 -4.69 -1.38
CA ILE A 14 -5.46 -6.09 -1.04
C ILE A 14 -5.30 -6.92 -2.31
N TYR A 15 -6.21 -6.78 -3.27
CA TYR A 15 -6.11 -7.50 -4.54
C TYR A 15 -4.78 -7.19 -5.25
N ARG A 16 -4.43 -5.92 -5.40
CA ARG A 16 -3.16 -5.49 -6.03
C ARG A 16 -1.93 -5.94 -5.24
N SER A 17 -2.04 -5.99 -3.91
CA SER A 17 -0.95 -6.40 -3.02
C SER A 17 -0.72 -7.93 -2.98
N THR A 18 -1.63 -8.72 -3.56
CA THR A 18 -1.59 -10.20 -3.55
C THR A 18 -1.48 -10.81 -4.94
N HIS A 19 -1.53 -9.98 -5.98
CA HIS A 19 -1.48 -10.39 -7.39
C HIS A 19 -0.45 -9.54 -8.13
N THR A 20 0.80 -9.61 -7.68
CA THR A 20 1.91 -8.87 -8.29
C THR A 20 2.68 -9.73 -9.31
N GLY A 21 3.64 -9.11 -9.99
CA GLY A 21 4.51 -9.81 -10.94
C GLY A 21 5.47 -10.83 -10.32
N THR A 22 5.71 -10.81 -8.99
CA THR A 22 6.67 -11.73 -8.34
C THR A 22 6.21 -12.20 -6.96
N LYS A 23 6.57 -13.43 -6.59
CA LYS A 23 6.30 -13.98 -5.25
C LYS A 23 6.97 -13.18 -4.13
N GLU A 24 8.10 -12.55 -4.42
CA GLU A 24 8.82 -11.72 -3.45
C GLU A 24 8.04 -10.44 -3.14
N SER A 25 7.51 -9.78 -4.18
CA SER A 25 6.63 -8.63 -4.02
C SER A 25 5.34 -8.98 -3.31
N ASP A 26 4.70 -10.11 -3.65
CA ASP A 26 3.50 -10.59 -2.94
C ASP A 26 3.78 -10.79 -1.44
N LEU A 27 4.91 -11.42 -1.09
CA LEU A 27 5.29 -11.66 0.31
C LEU A 27 5.52 -10.35 1.07
N LEU A 28 6.25 -9.41 0.46
CA LEU A 28 6.53 -8.11 1.07
C LEU A 28 5.25 -7.28 1.23
N PHE A 29 4.44 -7.17 0.18
CA PHE A 29 3.22 -6.37 0.20
C PHE A 29 2.18 -6.97 1.15
N ASN A 30 2.08 -8.29 1.25
CA ASN A 30 1.21 -8.93 2.22
C ASN A 30 1.60 -8.51 3.65
N LYS A 31 2.88 -8.69 4.01
CA LYS A 31 3.40 -8.37 5.35
C LYS A 31 3.26 -6.89 5.73
N ILE A 32 3.53 -5.99 4.78
CA ILE A 32 3.59 -4.55 5.07
C ILE A 32 2.21 -3.91 4.91
N ILE A 33 1.51 -4.21 3.81
CA ILE A 33 0.27 -3.51 3.42
C ILE A 33 -0.95 -4.27 3.89
N VAL A 34 -1.10 -5.55 3.52
CA VAL A 34 -2.35 -6.31 3.77
C VAL A 34 -2.58 -6.52 5.26
N GLU A 35 -1.57 -6.96 6.00
CA GLU A 35 -1.67 -7.18 7.46
C GLU A 35 -2.00 -5.89 8.24
N ASN A 36 -1.69 -4.72 7.68
CA ASN A 36 -1.83 -3.42 8.34
C ASN A 36 -2.90 -2.53 7.69
N ILE A 37 -3.65 -3.00 6.68
CA ILE A 37 -4.58 -2.20 5.89
C ILE A 37 -5.74 -1.60 6.73
N GLU A 38 -6.09 -2.27 7.83
CA GLU A 38 -7.13 -1.83 8.77
C GLU A 38 -6.68 -0.63 9.61
N LYS A 39 -5.37 -0.39 9.75
CA LYS A 39 -4.81 0.78 10.45
C LYS A 39 -4.98 2.08 9.66
N LEU A 40 -5.25 1.99 8.36
CA LEU A 40 -5.32 3.15 7.47
C LEU A 40 -6.71 3.79 7.46
N ASP A 41 -6.73 5.13 7.53
CA ASP A 41 -7.93 5.93 7.33
C ASP A 41 -8.28 6.11 5.84
N PHE A 42 -9.40 6.76 5.56
CA PHE A 42 -9.88 6.94 4.18
C PHE A 42 -8.90 7.73 3.29
N ASN A 43 -8.23 8.75 3.82
CA ASN A 43 -7.28 9.56 3.05
C ASN A 43 -5.99 8.78 2.81
N GLU A 44 -5.49 8.07 3.83
CA GLU A 44 -4.31 7.20 3.71
C GLU A 44 -4.55 6.06 2.70
N LEU A 45 -5.74 5.45 2.71
CA LEU A 45 -6.13 4.45 1.70
C LEU A 45 -6.17 5.04 0.29
N LYS A 46 -6.64 6.28 0.15
CA LYS A 46 -6.68 6.97 -1.14
C LYS A 46 -5.28 7.28 -1.67
N GLU A 47 -4.38 7.73 -0.80
CA GLU A 47 -2.98 7.97 -1.13
C GLU A 47 -2.27 6.66 -1.51
N LEU A 48 -2.49 5.59 -0.75
CA LEU A 48 -1.94 4.27 -1.06
C LEU A 48 -2.46 3.72 -2.40
N GLN A 49 -3.76 3.88 -2.69
CA GLN A 49 -4.28 3.51 -4.01
C GLN A 49 -3.63 4.34 -5.12
N SER A 50 -3.47 5.66 -4.92
CA SER A 50 -2.79 6.52 -5.88
C SER A 50 -1.35 6.04 -6.14
N LEU A 51 -0.64 5.59 -5.11
CA LEU A 51 0.70 5.02 -5.27
C LEU A 51 0.69 3.80 -6.20
N PHE A 52 -0.24 2.87 -5.99
CA PHE A 52 -0.43 1.74 -6.89
C PHE A 52 -0.83 2.17 -8.31
N ASP A 53 -1.58 3.26 -8.49
CA ASP A 53 -1.98 3.74 -9.81
C ASP A 53 -0.83 4.39 -10.61
N HIS A 54 0.19 4.92 -9.93
CA HIS A 54 1.29 5.66 -10.58
C HIS A 54 2.59 4.87 -10.70
N PHE A 55 2.79 3.83 -9.87
CA PHE A 55 4.02 3.05 -9.82
C PHE A 55 3.77 1.56 -10.05
N SER A 56 4.74 0.90 -10.69
CA SER A 56 4.75 -0.56 -10.84
C SER A 56 5.04 -1.28 -9.54
N ASP A 57 4.69 -2.57 -9.45
CA ASP A 57 5.01 -3.41 -8.28
C ASP A 57 6.50 -3.39 -7.95
N SER A 58 7.38 -3.43 -8.95
CA SER A 58 8.83 -3.36 -8.75
C SER A 58 9.31 -2.02 -8.20
N GLU A 59 8.69 -0.92 -8.62
CA GLU A 59 9.03 0.42 -8.10
C GLU A 59 8.58 0.55 -6.65
N ILE A 60 7.35 0.14 -6.35
CA ILE A 60 6.80 0.15 -4.98
C ILE A 60 7.63 -0.75 -4.06
N PHE A 61 8.00 -1.94 -4.54
CA PHE A 61 8.90 -2.85 -3.82
C PHE A 61 10.23 -2.16 -3.49
N SER A 62 10.85 -1.54 -4.50
CA SER A 62 12.11 -0.81 -4.33
C SER A 62 11.96 0.35 -3.35
N MET A 63 10.83 1.08 -3.37
CA MET A 63 10.55 2.16 -2.41
C MET A 63 10.50 1.65 -0.97
N ILE A 64 9.82 0.51 -0.73
CA ILE A 64 9.72 -0.11 0.60
C ILE A 64 11.10 -0.56 1.10
N ILE A 65 11.87 -1.23 0.25
CA ILE A 65 13.18 -1.79 0.64
C ILE A 65 14.26 -0.71 0.78
N ASN A 66 14.34 0.22 -0.17
CA ASN A 66 15.43 1.19 -0.24
C ASN A 66 15.14 2.48 0.50
N ASN A 67 13.93 2.65 1.07
CA ASN A 67 13.47 3.88 1.70
C ASN A 67 13.64 5.12 0.78
N LYS A 68 13.75 4.89 -0.54
CA LYS A 68 14.14 5.89 -1.54
C LYS A 68 12.89 6.39 -2.24
N TYR A 69 12.71 7.70 -2.20
CA TYR A 69 11.54 8.44 -2.64
C TYR A 69 10.30 8.08 -1.86
N ILE A 70 10.31 8.56 -0.63
CA ILE A 70 9.07 8.82 0.04
C ILE A 70 8.84 10.32 0.00
N GLU A 71 8.01 10.77 -0.93
CA GLU A 71 7.33 12.06 -0.75
C GLU A 71 6.79 12.08 0.68
N SER A 72 6.98 13.19 1.39
CA SER A 72 6.66 13.32 2.84
C SER A 72 5.26 12.82 3.26
N ARG A 73 4.33 12.65 2.32
CA ARG A 73 3.01 12.03 2.50
C ARG A 73 3.06 10.51 2.62
N ILE A 74 3.71 9.83 1.67
CA ILE A 74 3.81 8.36 1.63
C ILE A 74 4.66 7.86 2.81
N GLU A 75 5.54 8.69 3.37
CA GLU A 75 6.48 8.31 4.43
C GLU A 75 5.75 8.04 5.72
N LYS A 76 4.70 8.83 5.98
CA LYS A 76 3.82 8.63 7.12
C LYS A 76 3.07 7.31 7.01
N ILE A 77 2.61 6.96 5.81
CA ILE A 77 1.91 5.70 5.56
C ILE A 77 2.83 4.53 5.84
N PHE A 78 4.01 4.44 5.20
CA PHE A 78 4.91 3.31 5.41
C PHE A 78 5.49 3.26 6.82
N LYS A 79 5.77 4.41 7.46
CA LYS A 79 6.11 4.43 8.89
C LYS A 79 5.01 3.80 9.73
N LYS A 80 3.75 4.14 9.51
CA LYS A 80 2.59 3.60 10.25
C LYS A 80 2.34 2.12 9.98
N LEU A 81 2.64 1.64 8.76
CA LEU A 81 2.57 0.22 8.42
C LEU A 81 3.71 -0.59 9.09
N ASN A 82 4.89 0.03 9.25
CA ASN A 82 6.07 -0.59 9.87
C ASN A 82 6.18 -0.39 11.40
N SER A 83 5.23 0.32 12.02
CA SER A 83 5.13 0.53 13.48
C SER A 83 4.18 -0.47 14.14
#